data_AF-A0A4U8Q5I4-F1
#
_entry.id   AF-A0A4U8Q5I4-F1
#
_cell.length_a   1.000
_cell.length_b   1.000
_cell.length_c   1.000
_cell.angle_alpha   90.00
_cell.angle_beta   90.00
_cell.angle_gamma   90.00
#
_symmetry.space_group_name_H-M   'P 1'
#
loop_
_entity.id
_entity.type
_entity.pdbx_description
1 polymer ?
#
loop_
_entity_poly.entity_id
_entity_poly.type
_entity_poly.pdbx_seq_one_letter_code
_entity_poly.pdbx_strand_id
1 'polypeptide(L)'
;MHNDLINIIKRAAMEAVEESAPMRVIIGKVIKSIPLTVSINQKLAVDEDFLVIPERIKKDGFKEKECLILLRQQGGQQFIVLDKIGGATDDTQIK
;
A
#
# COMPACT_ATOMS: atom_id res chain seq x y z
N MET A 1 6.77 -31.83 20.95
CA MET A 1 5.88 -31.55 22.09
C MET A 1 6.24 -30.30 22.91
N HIS A 2 7.52 -29.93 23.11
CA HIS A 2 7.84 -28.68 23.83
C HIS A 2 7.87 -27.44 22.91
N ASN A 3 8.30 -27.59 21.66
CA ASN A 3 8.42 -26.48 20.71
C ASN A 3 7.10 -26.13 19.99
N ASP A 4 6.16 -27.08 19.91
CA ASP A 4 4.89 -26.89 19.23
C ASP A 4 4.02 -25.85 19.96
N LEU A 5 4.03 -25.88 21.30
CA LEU A 5 3.32 -24.89 22.10
C LEU A 5 3.92 -23.49 21.94
N ILE A 6 5.24 -23.36 21.92
CA ILE A 6 5.93 -22.08 21.70
C ILE A 6 5.61 -21.54 20.30
N ASN A 7 5.57 -22.39 19.28
CA ASN A 7 5.22 -22.00 17.92
C ASN A 7 3.74 -21.59 17.80
N ILE A 8 2.82 -22.27 18.49
CA ILE A 8 1.40 -21.90 18.53
C ILE A 8 1.22 -20.55 19.22
N ILE A 9 1.92 -20.28 20.33
CA ILE A 9 1.85 -18.99 21.03
C ILE A 9 2.42 -17.87 20.16
N LYS A 10 3.58 -18.10 19.50
CA LYS A 10 4.16 -17.13 18.56
C LYS A 10 3.21 -16.84 17.41
N ARG A 11 2.61 -17.89 16.83
CA ARG A 11 1.65 -17.75 15.74
C ARG A 11 0.39 -17.02 16.18
N ALA A 12 -0.22 -17.39 17.30
CA ALA A 12 -1.40 -16.72 17.84
C ALA A 12 -1.12 -15.24 18.17
N ALA A 13 0.08 -14.92 18.66
CA ALA A 13 0.50 -13.54 18.88
C ALA A 13 0.68 -12.75 17.57
N MET A 14 1.22 -13.37 16.52
CA MET A 14 1.34 -12.77 15.20
C MET A 14 -0.04 -12.58 14.54
N GLU A 15 -0.90 -13.60 14.58
CA GLU A 15 -2.27 -13.58 14.06
C GLU A 15 -3.11 -12.50 14.74
N ALA A 16 -3.06 -12.39 16.07
CA ALA A 16 -3.78 -11.34 16.81
C ALA A 16 -3.32 -9.92 16.43
N VAL A 17 -2.03 -9.76 16.10
CA VAL A 17 -1.47 -8.48 15.64
C VAL A 17 -1.87 -8.19 14.19
N GLU A 18 -1.92 -9.20 13.33
CA GLU A 18 -2.40 -9.10 11.95
C GLU A 18 -3.91 -8.82 11.87
N GLU A 19 -4.72 -9.40 12.75
CA GLU A 19 -6.15 -9.12 12.85
C GLU A 19 -6.46 -7.70 13.33
N SER A 20 -5.57 -7.08 14.10
CA SER A 20 -5.82 -5.75 14.65
C SER A 20 -5.90 -4.66 13.58
N ALA A 21 -5.14 -4.78 12.47
CA ALA A 21 -5.18 -3.84 11.35
C ALA A 21 -4.66 -4.46 10.03
N PRO A 22 -5.37 -5.46 9.46
CA PRO A 22 -4.88 -6.28 8.35
C PRO A 22 -4.57 -5.47 7.09
N MET A 23 -5.24 -4.33 6.91
CA MET A 23 -5.03 -3.41 5.81
C MET A 23 -5.08 -1.97 6.29
N ARG A 24 -4.13 -1.15 5.82
CA ARG A 24 -4.12 0.30 6.05
C ARG A 24 -4.31 1.04 4.74
N VAL A 25 -5.26 1.96 4.72
CA VAL A 25 -5.44 2.91 3.61
C VAL A 25 -4.33 3.97 3.69
N ILE A 26 -3.63 4.20 2.58
CA ILE A 26 -2.57 5.18 2.45
C ILE A 26 -2.74 5.94 1.13
N ILE A 27 -2.42 7.23 1.13
CA ILE A 27 -2.42 8.05 -0.08
C ILE A 27 -0.99 8.09 -0.61
N GLY A 28 -0.83 7.68 -1.87
CA GLY A 28 0.44 7.72 -2.59
C GLY A 28 0.38 8.71 -3.75
N LYS A 29 1.53 9.28 -4.12
CA LYS A 29 1.66 10.18 -5.28
C LYS A 29 2.48 9.52 -6.37
N VAL A 30 1.98 9.47 -7.60
CA VAL A 30 2.72 8.94 -8.75
C VAL A 30 3.93 9.84 -9.04
N ILE A 31 5.14 9.28 -9.01
CA ILE A 31 6.38 9.99 -9.37
C ILE A 31 6.66 9.81 -10.87
N LYS A 32 6.49 8.58 -11.37
CA LYS A 32 6.75 8.20 -12.76
C LYS A 32 5.65 7.26 -13.23
N SER A 33 5.26 7.40 -14.49
CA SER A 33 4.26 6.54 -15.14
C SER A 33 4.86 5.28 -15.75
N ILE A 34 6.13 5.30 -16.18
CA ILE A 34 6.81 4.16 -16.83
C ILE A 34 8.30 4.14 -16.42
N PRO A 35 8.77 3.17 -15.61
CA PRO A 35 8.00 2.23 -14.79
C PRO A 35 7.19 2.95 -13.70
N LEU A 36 6.06 2.38 -13.27
CA LEU A 36 5.17 3.04 -12.30
C LEU A 36 5.82 3.08 -10.92
N THR A 37 6.18 4.27 -10.46
CA THR A 37 6.73 4.48 -9.11
C THR A 37 5.80 5.39 -8.33
N VAL A 38 5.40 4.96 -7.13
CA VAL A 38 4.51 5.73 -6.26
C VAL A 38 5.24 6.11 -4.97
N SER A 39 5.24 7.39 -4.64
CA SER A 39 5.74 7.89 -3.36
C SER A 39 4.67 7.79 -2.29
N ILE A 40 4.97 7.11 -1.21
CA ILE A 40 4.14 7.01 -0.02
C ILE A 40 4.80 7.84 1.10
N ASN A 41 4.07 8.78 1.68
CA ASN A 41 4.51 9.60 2.81
C ASN A 41 5.89 10.28 2.61
N GLN A 42 6.11 10.88 1.42
CA GLN A 42 7.25 11.75 1.08
C GLN A 42 8.67 11.15 1.20
N LYS A 43 8.83 9.91 1.67
CA LYS A 43 10.15 9.25 1.84
C LYS A 43 10.23 7.81 1.36
N LEU A 44 9.10 7.12 1.15
CA LEU A 44 9.09 5.74 0.66
C LEU A 44 8.68 5.73 -0.82
N ALA A 45 9.58 5.35 -1.71
CA ALA A 45 9.25 5.06 -3.10
C ALA A 45 8.90 3.57 -3.21
N VAL A 46 7.77 3.26 -3.84
CA VAL A 46 7.30 1.90 -4.11
C VAL A 46 7.33 1.67 -5.61
N ASP A 47 8.07 0.64 -6.00
CA ASP A 47 8.22 0.21 -7.39
C ASP A 47 7.03 -0.64 -7.84
N GLU A 48 6.86 -0.79 -9.16
CA GLU A 48 5.76 -1.54 -9.78
C GLU A 48 5.65 -2.99 -9.26
N ASP A 49 6.78 -3.63 -8.93
CA ASP A 49 6.83 -5.00 -8.40
C ASP A 49 6.04 -5.19 -7.09
N PHE A 50 5.90 -4.12 -6.32
CA PHE A 50 5.19 -4.10 -5.05
C PHE A 50 3.75 -3.58 -5.17
N LEU A 51 3.36 -3.11 -6.36
CA LEU A 51 2.03 -2.58 -6.65
C LEU A 51 1.16 -3.68 -7.28
N VAL A 52 0.08 -4.01 -6.58
CA VAL A 52 -1.00 -4.84 -7.15
C VAL A 52 -1.99 -3.91 -7.81
N ILE A 53 -1.94 -3.85 -9.14
CA ILE A 53 -2.85 -3.02 -9.96
C ILE A 53 -4.04 -3.91 -10.39
N PRO A 54 -5.26 -3.64 -9.92
CA PRO A 54 -6.43 -4.35 -10.39
C PRO A 54 -6.73 -3.99 -11.85
N GLU A 55 -7.19 -4.98 -12.63
CA GLU A 55 -7.45 -4.84 -14.08
C GLU A 55 -8.45 -3.73 -14.44
N ARG A 56 -9.33 -3.39 -13.49
CA ARG A 56 -10.29 -2.28 -13.61
C ARG A 56 -9.60 -0.92 -13.82
N ILE A 57 -8.38 -0.74 -13.32
CA ILE A 57 -7.61 0.49 -13.47
C ILE A 57 -6.61 0.29 -14.61
N LYS A 58 -6.84 0.94 -15.74
CA LYS A 58 -5.93 0.86 -16.89
C LYS A 58 -4.54 1.34 -16.51
N LYS A 59 -3.51 0.52 -16.75
CA LYS A 59 -2.10 0.85 -16.51
C LYS A 59 -1.66 2.16 -17.18
N ASP A 60 -2.21 2.45 -18.36
CA ASP A 60 -1.87 3.65 -19.15
C ASP A 60 -2.58 4.94 -18.68
N GLY A 61 -3.38 4.87 -17.62
CA GLY A 61 -4.24 5.97 -17.16
C GLY A 61 -3.63 6.87 -16.10
N PHE A 62 -2.41 6.59 -15.64
CA PHE A 62 -1.76 7.33 -14.54
C PHE A 62 -0.87 8.46 -15.07
N LYS A 63 -1.17 9.68 -14.65
CA LYS A 63 -0.31 10.84 -14.90
C LYS A 63 0.63 11.07 -13.72
N GLU A 64 1.82 11.58 -14.01
CA GLU A 64 2.74 12.03 -12.97
C GLU A 64 2.04 13.04 -12.05
N LYS A 65 2.34 12.95 -10.75
CA LYS A 65 1.75 13.73 -9.66
C LYS A 65 0.31 13.39 -9.27
N GLU A 66 -0.33 12.37 -9.88
CA GLU A 66 -1.65 11.91 -9.44
C GLU A 66 -1.61 11.27 -8.06
N CYS A 67 -2.67 11.50 -7.27
CA CYS A 67 -2.87 10.89 -5.97
C CYS A 67 -3.66 9.59 -6.12
N LEU A 68 -3.12 8.51 -5.56
CA LEU A 68 -3.70 7.17 -5.58
C LEU A 68 -4.03 6.71 -4.16
N ILE A 69 -5.16 6.02 -4.03
CA ILE A 69 -5.50 5.32 -2.81
C ILE A 69 -4.86 3.93 -2.89
N LEU A 70 -4.02 3.64 -1.92
CA LEU A 70 -3.32 2.37 -1.76
C LEU A 70 -3.81 1.68 -0.49
N LEU A 71 -4.01 0.38 -0.55
CA LEU A 71 -4.12 -0.47 0.62
C LEU A 71 -2.79 -1.16 0.85
N ARG A 72 -2.14 -0.85 1.98
CA ARG A 72 -0.99 -1.60 2.46
C ARG A 72 -1.48 -2.80 3.26
N GLN A 73 -1.10 -4.00 2.85
CA GLN A 73 -1.36 -5.20 3.63
C GLN A 73 -0.33 -5.33 4.76
N GLN A 74 -0.78 -5.73 5.95
CA GLN A 74 0.11 -6.03 7.07
C GLN A 74 0.91 -7.32 6.78
N GLY A 75 2.20 -7.33 7.14
CA GLY A 75 3.09 -8.48 6.90
C GLY A 75 3.86 -8.46 5.57
N GLY A 76 3.67 -7.44 4.71
CA GLY A 76 4.39 -7.32 3.44
C GLY A 76 4.64 -5.89 2.95
N GLN A 77 5.36 -5.79 1.83
CA GLN A 77 5.56 -4.56 1.05
C GLN A 77 4.52 -4.45 -0.08
N GLN A 78 3.48 -5.27 -0.09
CA GLN A 78 2.46 -5.21 -1.14
C GLN A 78 1.48 -4.07 -0.90
N PHE A 79 1.22 -3.31 -1.96
CA PHE A 79 0.28 -2.19 -1.98
C PHE A 79 -0.74 -2.43 -3.09
N ILE A 80 -2.02 -2.51 -2.73
CA ILE A 80 -3.10 -2.68 -3.69
C ILE A 80 -3.61 -1.29 -4.09
N VAL A 81 -3.62 -0.99 -5.38
CA VAL A 81 -4.19 0.26 -5.89
C VAL A 81 -5.71 0.12 -5.93
N LEU A 82 -6.43 0.95 -5.18
CA LEU A 82 -7.89 0.90 -5.14
C LEU A 82 -8.54 1.81 -6.19
N ASP A 83 -8.12 3.07 -6.21
CA ASP A 83 -8.62 4.06 -7.15
C ASP A 83 -7.68 5.27 -7.19
N LYS A 84 -7.85 6.09 -8.22
CA LYS A 84 -7.24 7.41 -8.29
C LYS A 84 -8.16 8.45 -7.69
N ILE A 85 -7.60 9.37 -6.94
CA ILE A 85 -8.34 10.55 -6.46
C ILE A 85 -8.35 11.54 -7.60
N GLY A 86 -9.50 11.63 -8.28
CA GLY A 86 -9.77 12.62 -9.31
C GLY A 86 -9.94 14.01 -8.69
N GLY A 87 -8.84 14.65 -8.34
CA GLY A 87 -8.84 16.00 -7.79
C GLY A 87 -7.44 16.57 -7.85
N ALA A 88 -7.25 17.61 -8.64
CA ALA A 88 -6.14 18.52 -8.46
C ALA A 88 -6.28 19.14 -7.06
N THR A 89 -5.47 18.68 -6.12
CA THR A 89 -5.24 19.33 -4.83
C THR A 89 -3.74 19.43 -4.61
N ASP A 90 -3.17 20.51 -5.15
CA ASP A 90 -2.20 21.28 -4.39
C ASP A 90 -2.82 21.57 -3.01
N ASP A 91 -2.02 21.40 -1.97
CA ASP A 91 -2.35 21.64 -0.57
C ASP A 91 -3.56 20.87 0.00
N THR A 92 -3.26 19.70 0.58
CA THR A 92 -3.73 19.45 1.94
C THR A 92 -2.52 19.05 2.77
N GLN A 93 -1.89 20.10 3.31
CA GLN A 93 -1.12 20.00 4.53
C GLN A 93 -1.97 19.24 5.55
N ILE A 94 -1.47 18.08 5.96
CA ILE A 94 -2.00 17.38 7.12
C ILE A 94 -1.64 18.29 8.32
N LYS A 95 -2.66 18.93 8.87
CA LYS A 95 -2.60 19.66 10.13
C LYS A 95 -2.95 18.71 11.27
#